data_AF-A0A1F6ZFJ7-F1
#
_entry.id   AF-A0A1F6ZFJ7-F1
#
_cell.length_a   1.000
_cell.length_b   1.000
_cell.length_c   1.000
_cell.angle_alpha   90.00
_cell.angle_beta   90.00
_cell.angle_gamma   90.00
#
_symmetry.space_group_name_H-M   'P 1'
#
loop_
_entity.id
_entity.type
_entity.pdbx_description
1 polymer ?
#
loop_
_entity_poly.entity_id
_entity_poly.type
_entity_poly.pdbx_seq_one_letter_code
_entity_poly.pdbx_strand_id
1 'polypeptide(L)'
;MQTNFLEEIVEDIAGIQAKEIVKLLEGKKDVNEFLIAKKLKLTINQARNILYKLSEAGLVSSTRKKDKRKGWFIYFWTLDALKSLELLEKRLLEEAARLKHLLQNRKSRRFYFCKTCNVEVGEESALLNQFTCLECGQVYELADSSTFIKDIEGKISKIEKQLVVISEEKGKVLETWHKKNKRKTARHDSKIKKQKEAVKIARKKAALKKAKESGSKEKIPKEAEEKKAAKKTAKKPKKKAARKK
;
A
#
# COMPACT_ATOMS: atom_id res chain seq x y z
N MET A 1 -1.09 -3.27 -21.77
CA MET A 1 -1.50 -1.85 -21.73
C MET A 1 -1.29 -1.26 -20.33
N GLN A 2 -1.68 -1.94 -19.25
CA GLN A 2 -1.32 -1.55 -17.86
C GLN A 2 0.17 -1.37 -17.63
N THR A 3 1.00 -2.26 -18.20
CA THR A 3 2.46 -2.25 -18.05
C THR A 3 3.08 -0.93 -18.49
N ASN A 4 2.74 -0.44 -19.68
CA ASN A 4 3.43 0.70 -20.28
C ASN A 4 3.27 1.99 -19.47
N PHE A 5 2.07 2.25 -18.94
CA PHE A 5 1.81 3.50 -18.22
C PHE A 5 2.35 3.47 -16.79
N LEU A 6 2.25 2.30 -16.13
CA LEU A 6 2.89 2.07 -14.84
C LEU A 6 4.42 2.18 -14.97
N GLU A 7 4.97 1.65 -16.06
CA GLU A 7 6.37 1.72 -16.42
C GLU A 7 6.87 3.16 -16.65
N GLU A 8 6.11 4.02 -17.33
CA GLU A 8 6.43 5.45 -17.50
C GLU A 8 6.48 6.18 -16.17
N ILE A 9 5.48 5.97 -15.30
CA ILE A 9 5.45 6.62 -13.98
C ILE A 9 6.57 6.14 -13.06
N VAL A 10 6.89 4.86 -13.15
CA VAL A 10 7.98 4.24 -12.40
C VAL A 10 9.33 4.78 -12.88
N GLU A 11 9.47 5.03 -14.17
CA GLU A 11 10.64 5.69 -14.75
C GLU A 11 10.78 7.13 -14.25
N ASP A 12 9.70 7.91 -14.19
CA ASP A 12 9.73 9.27 -13.65
C ASP A 12 10.12 9.31 -12.16
N ILE A 13 9.70 8.30 -11.37
CA ILE A 13 9.96 8.27 -9.92
C ILE A 13 11.38 7.79 -9.60
N ALA A 14 11.80 6.69 -10.23
CA ALA A 14 12.99 5.95 -9.80
C ALA A 14 13.95 5.61 -10.94
N GLY A 15 13.71 6.14 -12.15
CA GLY A 15 14.56 6.00 -13.32
C GLY A 15 14.32 4.71 -14.12
N ILE A 16 15.06 4.58 -15.21
CA ILE A 16 14.92 3.50 -16.21
C ILE A 16 15.00 2.10 -15.57
N GLN A 17 15.87 1.92 -14.57
CA GLN A 17 16.06 0.63 -13.89
C GLN A 17 14.82 0.17 -13.11
N ALA A 18 13.96 1.11 -12.70
CA ALA A 18 12.74 0.79 -11.97
C ALA A 18 11.70 0.11 -12.89
N LYS A 19 11.71 0.43 -14.18
CA LYS A 19 10.87 -0.17 -15.23
C LYS A 19 11.03 -1.69 -15.27
N GLU A 20 12.29 -2.15 -15.24
CA GLU A 20 12.63 -3.57 -15.25
C GLU A 20 12.28 -4.27 -13.92
N ILE A 21 12.38 -3.56 -12.79
CA ILE A 21 11.96 -4.08 -11.48
C ILE A 21 10.46 -4.35 -11.48
N VAL A 22 9.64 -3.42 -11.99
CA VAL A 22 8.18 -3.59 -12.03
C VAL A 22 7.78 -4.75 -12.92
N LYS A 23 8.40 -4.92 -14.11
CA LYS A 23 8.23 -6.11 -14.96
C LYS A 23 8.55 -7.41 -14.23
N LEU A 24 9.58 -7.40 -13.38
CA LEU A 24 9.97 -8.57 -12.60
C LEU A 24 9.01 -8.90 -11.46
N LEU A 25 8.41 -7.87 -10.85
CA LEU A 25 7.45 -7.97 -9.76
C LEU A 25 6.03 -8.27 -10.26
N GLU A 26 5.73 -7.98 -11.53
CA GLU A 26 4.43 -8.25 -12.14
C GLU A 26 4.06 -9.74 -12.05
N GLY A 27 2.85 -10.02 -11.56
CA GLY A 27 2.33 -11.38 -11.37
C GLY A 27 2.97 -12.20 -10.25
N LYS A 28 4.02 -11.69 -9.58
CA LYS A 28 4.74 -12.41 -8.50
C LYS A 28 4.48 -11.79 -7.13
N LYS A 29 4.54 -12.62 -6.10
CA LYS A 29 4.42 -12.20 -4.70
C LYS A 29 5.64 -12.65 -3.94
N ASP A 30 6.05 -11.84 -2.96
CA ASP A 30 7.20 -12.08 -2.10
C ASP A 30 8.49 -12.34 -2.92
N VAL A 31 8.88 -11.40 -3.77
CA VAL A 31 10.14 -11.49 -4.52
C VAL A 31 11.29 -11.02 -3.65
N ASN A 32 12.37 -11.80 -3.61
CA ASN A 32 13.55 -11.50 -2.80
C ASN A 32 14.40 -10.37 -3.43
N GLU A 33 14.86 -9.41 -2.63
CA GLU A 33 15.75 -8.31 -3.07
C GLU A 33 17.02 -8.81 -3.78
N PHE A 34 17.59 -9.94 -3.34
CA PHE A 34 18.79 -10.53 -3.97
C PHE A 34 18.51 -11.07 -5.38
N LEU A 35 17.31 -11.60 -5.61
CA LEU A 35 16.92 -12.09 -6.94
C LEU A 35 16.71 -10.94 -7.91
N ILE A 36 16.18 -9.82 -7.43
CA ILE A 36 15.99 -8.60 -8.22
C ILE A 36 17.35 -8.05 -8.64
N ALA A 37 18.27 -7.87 -7.67
CA ALA A 37 19.63 -7.42 -7.94
C ALA A 37 20.38 -8.33 -8.94
N LYS A 38 20.29 -9.65 -8.76
CA LYS A 38 20.96 -10.62 -9.65
C LYS A 38 20.44 -10.57 -11.08
N LYS A 39 19.12 -10.45 -11.26
CA LYS A 39 18.53 -10.44 -12.61
C LYS A 39 18.83 -9.15 -13.38
N LEU A 40 18.88 -8.03 -12.67
CA LEU A 40 19.11 -6.71 -13.25
C LEU A 40 20.60 -6.35 -13.31
N LYS A 41 21.48 -7.24 -12.85
CA LYS A 41 22.92 -7.00 -12.72
C LYS A 41 23.24 -5.71 -11.96
N LEU A 42 22.44 -5.40 -10.94
CA LEU A 42 22.62 -4.25 -10.06
C LEU A 42 23.26 -4.64 -8.75
N THR A 43 23.93 -3.69 -8.10
CA THR A 43 24.32 -3.87 -6.71
C THR A 43 23.08 -3.91 -5.81
N ILE A 44 23.16 -4.64 -4.70
CA ILE A 44 22.04 -4.76 -3.75
C ILE A 44 21.63 -3.38 -3.22
N ASN A 45 22.58 -2.47 -3.03
CA ASN A 45 22.31 -1.13 -2.53
C ASN A 45 21.53 -0.28 -3.55
N GLN A 46 21.87 -0.38 -4.85
CA GLN A 46 21.11 0.29 -5.91
C GLN A 46 19.68 -0.26 -5.98
N ALA A 47 19.52 -1.59 -5.97
CA ALA A 47 18.20 -2.22 -5.98
C ALA A 47 17.36 -1.79 -4.77
N ARG A 48 17.94 -1.72 -3.56
CA ARG A 48 17.24 -1.23 -2.37
C ARG A 48 16.83 0.23 -2.49
N ASN A 49 17.71 1.11 -2.96
CA ASN A 49 17.37 2.53 -3.11
C ASN A 49 16.17 2.72 -4.04
N ILE A 50 16.16 2.01 -5.17
CA ILE A 50 15.01 2.02 -6.09
C ILE A 50 13.75 1.46 -5.41
N LEU A 51 13.86 0.31 -4.75
CA LEU A 51 12.72 -0.30 -4.05
C LEU A 51 12.17 0.58 -2.92
N TYR A 52 13.01 1.34 -2.22
CA TYR A 52 12.55 2.30 -1.21
C TYR A 52 11.80 3.47 -1.84
N LYS A 53 12.30 4.05 -2.94
CA LYS A 53 11.57 5.09 -3.68
C LYS A 53 10.21 4.59 -4.17
N LEU A 54 10.16 3.36 -4.69
CA LEU A 54 8.90 2.74 -5.12
C LEU A 54 7.96 2.44 -3.93
N SER A 55 8.51 2.11 -2.77
CA SER A 55 7.75 1.92 -1.54
C SER A 55 7.15 3.22 -1.00
N GLU A 56 7.92 4.31 -1.07
CA GLU A 56 7.48 5.64 -0.65
C GLU A 56 6.35 6.16 -1.54
N ALA A 57 6.44 5.90 -2.85
CA ALA A 57 5.34 6.12 -3.79
C ALA A 57 4.14 5.16 -3.58
N GLY A 58 4.23 4.19 -2.68
CA GLY A 58 3.15 3.25 -2.38
C GLY A 58 2.95 2.13 -3.42
N LEU A 59 3.86 2.00 -4.39
CA LEU A 59 3.78 1.02 -5.48
C LEU A 59 4.11 -0.40 -5.03
N VAL A 60 5.00 -0.52 -4.04
CA VAL A 60 5.50 -1.82 -3.58
C VAL A 60 5.37 -1.91 -2.06
N SER A 61 4.99 -3.09 -1.59
CA SER A 61 4.95 -3.44 -0.17
C SER A 61 6.12 -4.36 0.18
N SER A 62 6.73 -4.12 1.34
CA SER A 62 7.78 -4.98 1.87
C SER A 62 7.27 -5.84 3.03
N THR A 63 7.69 -7.10 3.06
CA THR A 63 7.48 -8.02 4.18
C THR A 63 8.82 -8.60 4.59
N ARG A 64 9.17 -8.48 5.86
CA ARG A 64 10.39 -9.10 6.41
C ARG A 64 10.11 -10.51 6.92
N LYS A 65 10.97 -11.46 6.58
CA LYS A 65 10.96 -12.80 7.18
C LYS A 65 12.32 -13.09 7.80
N LYS A 66 12.31 -13.67 9.00
CA LYS A 66 13.53 -14.11 9.69
C LYS A 66 13.99 -15.43 9.09
N ASP A 67 15.25 -15.48 8.66
CA ASP A 67 15.85 -16.72 8.18
C ASP A 67 16.12 -17.65 9.37
N LYS A 68 15.62 -18.89 9.29
CA LYS A 68 15.81 -19.91 10.35
C LYS A 68 17.25 -20.40 10.44
N ARG A 69 18.05 -20.29 9.37
CA ARG A 69 19.43 -20.79 9.33
C ARG A 69 20.45 -19.74 9.77
N LYS A 70 20.36 -18.53 9.22
CA LYS A 70 21.37 -17.48 9.41
C LYS A 70 20.97 -16.37 10.39
N GLY A 71 19.71 -16.34 10.85
CA GLY A 71 19.23 -15.40 11.87
C GLY A 71 18.96 -13.97 11.42
N TRP A 72 19.50 -13.53 10.27
CA TRP A 72 19.21 -12.24 9.63
C TRP A 72 17.79 -12.15 9.03
N PHE A 73 17.33 -10.92 8.80
CA PHE A 73 16.05 -10.61 8.14
C PHE A 73 16.24 -10.44 6.63
N ILE A 74 15.37 -11.08 5.84
CA ILE A 74 15.32 -10.92 4.40
C ILE A 74 14.05 -10.15 4.04
N TYR A 75 14.20 -9.12 3.20
CA TYR A 75 13.09 -8.33 2.69
C TYR A 75 12.52 -8.97 1.42
N PHE A 76 11.21 -9.16 1.45
CA PHE A 76 10.42 -9.63 0.32
C PHE A 76 9.53 -8.49 -0.17
N TRP A 77 9.50 -8.32 -1.48
CA TRP A 77 8.82 -7.21 -2.14
C TRP A 77 7.65 -7.74 -2.96
N THR A 78 6.52 -7.05 -2.88
CA THR A 78 5.31 -7.38 -3.65
C THR A 78 4.72 -6.09 -4.24
N LEU A 79 4.49 -6.07 -5.55
CA LEU A 79 3.81 -4.98 -6.23
C LEU A 79 2.34 -4.92 -5.78
N ASP A 80 1.89 -3.74 -5.38
CA ASP A 80 0.50 -3.49 -5.02
C ASP A 80 -0.25 -2.86 -6.21
N ALA A 81 -0.83 -3.72 -7.03
CA ALA A 81 -1.53 -3.31 -8.26
C ALA A 81 -2.67 -2.31 -8.00
N LEU A 82 -3.34 -2.37 -6.85
CA LEU A 82 -4.42 -1.43 -6.52
C LEU A 82 -3.87 -0.03 -6.25
N LYS A 83 -2.88 0.05 -5.36
CA LYS A 83 -2.24 1.33 -5.02
C LYS A 83 -1.53 1.95 -6.20
N SER A 84 -0.93 1.14 -7.08
CA SER A 84 -0.36 1.67 -8.31
C SER A 84 -1.39 2.32 -9.20
N LEU A 85 -2.58 1.73 -9.37
CA LEU A 85 -3.67 2.34 -10.13
C LEU A 85 -4.24 3.59 -9.44
N GLU A 86 -4.21 3.66 -8.11
CA GLU A 86 -4.60 4.87 -7.37
C GLU A 86 -3.62 6.01 -7.57
N LEU A 87 -2.31 5.74 -7.50
CA LEU A 87 -1.29 6.75 -7.77
C LEU A 87 -1.38 7.25 -9.22
N LEU A 88 -1.62 6.32 -10.14
CA LEU A 88 -1.80 6.56 -11.56
C LEU A 88 -2.92 7.58 -11.84
N GLU A 89 -4.09 7.32 -11.26
CA GLU A 89 -5.26 8.18 -11.39
C GLU A 89 -5.00 9.57 -10.81
N LYS A 90 -4.40 9.64 -9.61
CA LYS A 90 -4.09 10.93 -8.97
C LYS A 90 -3.18 11.79 -9.84
N ARG A 91 -2.09 11.23 -10.37
CA ARG A 91 -1.17 11.96 -11.25
C ARG A 91 -1.85 12.44 -12.53
N LEU A 92 -2.66 11.58 -13.15
CA LEU A 92 -3.41 11.96 -14.35
C LEU A 92 -4.42 13.08 -14.06
N LEU A 93 -5.09 13.03 -12.92
CA LEU A 93 -6.01 14.09 -12.50
C LEU A 93 -5.28 15.41 -12.23
N GLU A 94 -4.13 15.37 -11.56
CA GLU A 94 -3.28 16.55 -11.32
C GLU A 94 -2.79 17.17 -12.64
N GLU A 95 -2.32 16.34 -13.57
CA GLU A 95 -1.87 16.81 -14.88
C GLU A 95 -3.04 17.36 -15.72
N ALA A 96 -4.19 16.69 -15.71
CA ALA A 96 -5.40 17.20 -16.36
C ALA A 96 -5.85 18.54 -15.76
N ALA A 97 -5.78 18.71 -14.44
CA ALA A 97 -6.12 19.96 -13.77
C ALA A 97 -5.15 21.08 -14.17
N ARG A 98 -3.84 20.78 -14.23
CA ARG A 98 -2.81 21.73 -14.70
C ARG A 98 -3.06 22.17 -16.14
N LEU A 99 -3.32 21.23 -17.04
CA LEU A 99 -3.61 21.53 -18.45
C LEU A 99 -4.93 22.31 -18.61
N LYS A 100 -5.97 21.98 -17.83
CA LYS A 100 -7.23 22.74 -17.80
C LYS A 100 -6.99 24.17 -17.34
N HIS A 101 -6.20 24.38 -16.30
CA HIS A 101 -5.84 25.72 -15.82
C HIS A 101 -5.04 26.51 -16.88
N LEU A 102 -4.06 25.87 -17.52
CA LEU A 102 -3.29 26.47 -18.61
C LEU A 102 -4.19 26.91 -19.77
N LEU A 103 -5.15 26.06 -20.14
CA LEU A 103 -6.12 26.32 -21.19
C LEU A 103 -7.08 27.47 -20.83
N GLN A 104 -7.56 27.52 -19.58
CA GLN A 104 -8.39 28.64 -19.10
C GLN A 104 -7.63 29.97 -19.13
N ASN A 105 -6.36 29.97 -18.70
CA ASN A 105 -5.50 31.15 -18.79
C ASN A 105 -5.29 31.58 -20.24
N ARG A 106 -5.09 30.63 -21.15
CA ARG A 106 -4.90 30.92 -22.57
C ARG A 106 -6.17 31.40 -23.26
N LYS A 107 -7.36 30.95 -22.84
CA LYS A 107 -8.66 31.37 -23.40
C LYS A 107 -9.11 32.73 -22.87
N SER A 108 -8.81 33.04 -21.61
CA SER A 108 -9.21 34.29 -20.96
C SER A 108 -8.32 35.47 -21.32
N ARG A 109 -7.02 35.23 -21.55
CA ARG A 109 -6.04 36.28 -21.83
C ARG A 109 -5.68 36.32 -23.30
N ARG A 110 -5.49 37.53 -23.82
CA ARG A 110 -4.92 37.75 -25.14
C ARG A 110 -3.40 37.83 -25.06
N PHE A 111 -2.75 37.26 -26.05
CA PHE A 111 -1.31 37.28 -26.20
C PHE A 111 -0.94 38.02 -27.48
N TYR A 112 0.17 38.72 -27.42
CA TYR A 112 0.71 39.49 -28.51
C TYR A 112 2.12 38.99 -28.82
N PHE A 113 2.50 38.99 -30.08
CA PHE A 113 3.72 38.39 -30.59
C PHE A 113 4.50 39.39 -31.45
N CYS A 114 5.80 39.51 -31.21
CA CYS A 114 6.71 40.28 -32.04
C CYS A 114 7.37 39.36 -33.07
N LYS A 115 7.15 39.62 -34.37
CA LYS A 115 7.76 38.84 -35.48
C LYS A 115 9.28 38.90 -35.50
N THR A 116 9.86 40.05 -35.14
CA THR A 116 11.30 40.28 -35.26
C THR A 116 12.08 39.66 -34.10
N CYS A 117 11.57 39.79 -32.87
CA CYS A 117 12.26 39.28 -31.67
C CYS A 117 11.78 37.88 -31.26
N ASN A 118 10.72 37.36 -31.88
CA ASN A 118 10.10 36.06 -31.55
C ASN A 118 9.68 35.96 -30.07
N VAL A 119 9.25 37.08 -29.49
CA VAL A 119 8.82 37.18 -28.08
C VAL A 119 7.29 37.27 -28.02
N GLU A 120 6.70 36.48 -27.13
CA GLU A 120 5.28 36.53 -26.78
C GLU A 120 5.08 37.26 -25.45
N VAL A 121 4.16 38.22 -25.44
CA VAL A 121 3.82 39.04 -24.27
C VAL A 121 2.32 38.99 -23.99
N GLY A 122 1.93 39.11 -22.72
CA GLY A 122 0.54 39.25 -22.33
C GLY A 122 -0.02 40.66 -22.60
N GLU A 123 -1.34 40.78 -22.63
CA GLU A 123 -2.05 42.04 -22.84
C GLU A 123 -1.65 43.16 -21.88
N GLU A 124 -1.47 42.86 -20.58
CA GLU A 124 -1.06 43.85 -19.58
C GLU A 124 0.32 44.45 -19.90
N SER A 125 1.28 43.59 -20.27
CA SER A 125 2.63 44.02 -20.66
C SER A 125 2.64 44.75 -21.99
N ALA A 126 1.76 44.37 -22.92
CA ALA A 126 1.60 45.09 -24.18
C ALA A 126 1.01 46.49 -23.93
N LEU A 127 0.01 46.63 -23.07
CA LEU A 127 -0.61 47.90 -22.72
C LEU A 127 0.40 48.87 -22.05
N LEU A 128 1.20 48.36 -21.11
CA LEU A 128 2.27 49.14 -20.47
C LEU A 128 3.29 49.68 -21.48
N ASN A 129 3.58 48.91 -22.53
CA ASN A 129 4.52 49.29 -23.58
C ASN A 129 3.84 49.89 -24.82
N GLN A 130 2.57 50.31 -24.71
CA GLN A 130 1.81 50.93 -25.81
C GLN A 130 1.80 50.07 -27.09
N PHE A 131 1.70 48.75 -26.92
CA PHE A 131 1.76 47.72 -27.97
C PHE A 131 3.03 47.75 -28.82
N THR A 132 4.12 48.32 -28.31
CA THR A 132 5.40 48.43 -29.01
C THR A 132 6.47 47.59 -28.31
N CYS A 133 7.31 46.91 -29.10
CA CYS A 133 8.39 46.09 -28.57
C CYS A 133 9.56 46.97 -28.09
N LEU A 134 10.02 46.72 -26.87
CA LEU A 134 11.12 47.47 -26.25
C LEU A 134 12.48 47.22 -26.94
N GLU A 135 12.64 46.05 -27.58
CA GLU A 135 13.90 45.64 -28.22
C GLU A 135 14.05 46.18 -29.65
N CYS A 136 12.95 46.19 -30.43
CA CYS A 136 13.01 46.49 -31.86
C CYS A 136 12.12 47.68 -32.30
N GLY A 137 11.31 48.25 -31.41
CA GLY A 137 10.42 49.37 -31.72
C GLY A 137 9.24 49.02 -32.64
N GLN A 138 9.04 47.75 -33.00
CA GLN A 138 7.92 47.33 -33.83
C GLN A 138 6.65 47.09 -33.00
N VAL A 139 5.49 47.29 -33.63
CA VAL A 139 4.18 47.01 -33.03
C VAL A 139 3.98 45.50 -32.90
N TYR A 140 3.45 45.05 -31.77
CA TYR A 140 3.11 43.65 -31.58
C TYR A 140 1.87 43.24 -32.40
N GLU A 141 1.85 42.01 -32.88
CA GLU A 141 0.68 41.42 -33.56
C GLU A 141 -0.09 40.49 -32.61
N LEU A 142 -1.37 40.27 -32.87
CA LEU A 142 -2.16 39.32 -32.05
C LEU A 142 -1.67 37.88 -32.32
N ALA A 143 -1.29 37.16 -31.26
CA ALA A 143 -0.86 35.78 -31.39
C ALA A 143 -2.05 34.85 -31.62
N ASP A 144 -2.00 34.03 -32.68
CA ASP A 144 -3.01 32.99 -32.89
C ASP A 144 -2.81 31.85 -31.88
N SER A 145 -3.71 31.79 -30.89
CA SER A 145 -3.71 30.76 -29.86
C SER A 145 -4.52 29.51 -30.26
N SER A 146 -5.14 29.49 -31.44
CA SER A 146 -6.06 28.42 -31.85
C SER A 146 -5.39 27.06 -31.96
N THR A 147 -4.16 27.00 -32.49
CA THR A 147 -3.36 25.77 -32.61
C THR A 147 -2.99 25.21 -31.24
N PHE A 148 -2.47 26.07 -30.37
CA PHE A 148 -2.08 25.71 -29.01
C PHE A 148 -3.26 25.22 -28.16
N ILE A 149 -4.43 25.85 -28.29
CA ILE A 149 -5.66 25.41 -27.62
C ILE A 149 -6.05 24.00 -28.09
N LYS A 150 -6.06 23.76 -29.40
CA LYS A 150 -6.39 22.43 -29.96
C LYS A 150 -5.42 21.35 -29.49
N ASP A 151 -4.13 21.66 -29.40
CA ASP A 151 -3.11 20.73 -28.92
C ASP A 151 -3.33 20.36 -27.44
N ILE A 152 -3.64 21.34 -26.60
CA ILE A 152 -3.93 21.09 -25.18
C ILE A 152 -5.25 20.33 -25.03
N GLU A 153 -6.30 20.69 -25.77
CA GLU A 153 -7.58 19.96 -25.76
C GLU A 153 -7.38 18.50 -26.19
N GLY A 154 -6.55 18.26 -27.22
CA GLY A 154 -6.16 16.93 -27.65
C GLY A 154 -5.43 16.15 -26.55
N LYS A 155 -4.52 16.78 -25.79
CA LYS A 155 -3.85 16.16 -24.64
C LYS A 155 -4.82 15.85 -23.51
N ILE A 156 -5.71 16.77 -23.16
CA ILE A 156 -6.74 16.56 -22.13
C ILE A 156 -7.64 15.38 -22.52
N SER A 157 -8.11 15.32 -23.77
CA SER A 157 -8.94 14.21 -24.25
C SER A 157 -8.23 12.85 -24.17
N LYS A 158 -6.92 12.80 -24.44
CA LYS A 158 -6.12 11.58 -24.27
C LYS A 158 -6.08 11.15 -22.80
N ILE A 159 -5.84 12.09 -21.88
CA ILE A 159 -5.81 11.81 -20.43
C ILE A 159 -7.18 11.33 -19.93
N GLU A 160 -8.27 11.97 -20.37
CA GLU A 160 -9.62 11.58 -19.98
C GLU A 160 -9.97 10.16 -20.46
N LYS A 161 -9.57 9.79 -21.68
CA LYS A 161 -9.70 8.39 -22.16
C LYS A 161 -8.89 7.42 -21.30
N GLN A 162 -7.68 7.78 -20.90
CA GLN A 162 -6.86 6.95 -20.02
C GLN A 162 -7.50 6.76 -18.63
N LEU A 163 -8.09 7.82 -18.05
CA LEU A 163 -8.79 7.74 -16.78
C LEU A 163 -9.98 6.77 -16.82
N VAL A 164 -10.75 6.75 -17.91
CA VAL A 164 -11.85 5.78 -18.09
C VAL A 164 -11.34 4.35 -18.05
N VAL A 165 -10.27 4.04 -18.81
CA VAL A 165 -9.67 2.69 -18.81
C VAL A 165 -9.19 2.29 -17.42
N ILE A 166 -8.53 3.19 -16.70
CA ILE A 166 -8.03 2.94 -15.34
C ILE A 166 -9.18 2.68 -14.37
N SER A 167 -10.29 3.41 -14.48
CA SER A 167 -11.46 3.22 -13.61
C SER A 167 -12.10 1.85 -13.77
N GLU A 168 -12.21 1.35 -15.00
CA GLU A 168 -12.73 0.02 -15.30
C GLU A 168 -11.82 -1.08 -14.75
N GLU A 169 -10.51 -0.88 -14.88
CA GLU A 169 -9.50 -1.82 -14.38
C GLU A 169 -9.49 -1.89 -12.86
N LYS A 170 -9.61 -0.74 -12.18
CA LYS A 170 -9.80 -0.70 -10.73
C LYS A 170 -11.00 -1.52 -10.30
N GLY A 171 -12.14 -1.39 -11.00
CA GLY A 171 -13.34 -2.18 -10.73
C GLY A 171 -13.06 -3.69 -10.78
N LYS A 172 -12.37 -4.15 -11.83
CA LYS A 172 -11.98 -5.58 -11.99
C LYS A 172 -11.04 -6.04 -10.88
N VAL A 173 -10.03 -5.24 -10.53
CA VAL A 173 -9.06 -5.61 -9.49
C VAL A 173 -9.72 -5.62 -8.10
N LEU A 174 -10.56 -4.64 -7.78
CA LEU A 174 -11.35 -4.60 -6.55
C LEU A 174 -12.25 -5.83 -6.43
N GLU A 175 -12.97 -6.21 -7.49
CA GLU A 175 -13.79 -7.41 -7.48
C GLU A 175 -12.98 -8.68 -7.19
N THR A 176 -11.83 -8.85 -7.84
CA THR A 176 -10.98 -10.02 -7.60
C THR A 176 -10.43 -10.03 -6.17
N TRP A 177 -10.11 -8.86 -5.62
CA TRP A 177 -9.69 -8.71 -4.22
C TRP A 177 -10.82 -9.08 -3.25
N HIS A 178 -12.03 -8.56 -3.45
CA HIS A 178 -13.21 -8.88 -2.63
C HIS A 178 -13.54 -10.38 -2.69
N LYS A 179 -13.53 -10.99 -3.89
CA LYS A 179 -13.74 -12.44 -4.07
C LYS A 179 -12.67 -13.25 -3.33
N LYS A 180 -11.41 -12.83 -3.38
CA LYS A 180 -10.29 -13.52 -2.72
C LYS A 180 -10.33 -13.36 -1.20
N ASN A 181 -10.69 -12.19 -0.69
CA ASN A 181 -10.85 -11.95 0.74
C ASN A 181 -12.05 -12.69 1.31
N LYS A 182 -13.19 -12.70 0.62
CA LYS A 182 -14.37 -13.51 1.01
C LYS A 182 -14.04 -15.00 1.09
N ARG A 183 -13.23 -15.51 0.15
CA ARG A 183 -12.73 -16.90 0.20
C ARG A 183 -11.76 -17.14 1.37
N LYS A 184 -10.91 -16.17 1.70
CA LYS A 184 -9.98 -16.25 2.84
C LYS A 184 -10.70 -16.21 4.19
N THR A 185 -11.66 -15.30 4.36
CA THR A 185 -12.48 -15.20 5.59
C THR A 185 -13.30 -16.47 5.78
N ALA A 186 -13.97 -16.98 4.73
CA ALA A 186 -14.69 -18.26 4.81
C ALA A 186 -13.77 -19.46 5.17
N ARG A 187 -12.53 -19.49 4.66
CA ARG A 187 -11.52 -20.50 5.03
C ARG A 187 -11.03 -20.35 6.47
N HIS A 188 -10.90 -19.13 6.96
CA HIS A 188 -10.52 -18.85 8.34
C HIS A 188 -11.64 -19.23 9.31
N ASP A 189 -12.88 -18.83 9.00
CA ASP A 189 -14.06 -19.13 9.81
C ASP A 189 -14.35 -20.65 9.85
N SER A 190 -14.17 -21.36 8.74
CA SER A 190 -14.28 -22.82 8.72
C SER A 190 -13.17 -23.52 9.50
N LYS A 191 -11.92 -23.01 9.47
CA LYS A 191 -10.84 -23.51 10.35
C LYS A 191 -11.15 -23.28 11.83
N ILE A 192 -11.67 -22.09 12.19
CA ILE A 192 -12.09 -21.78 13.56
C ILE A 192 -13.23 -22.70 14.00
N LYS A 193 -14.25 -22.92 13.15
CA LYS A 193 -15.35 -23.86 13.46
C LYS A 193 -14.83 -25.27 13.71
N LYS A 194 -13.96 -25.80 12.82
CA LYS A 194 -13.35 -27.13 12.99
C LYS A 194 -12.53 -27.25 14.28
N GLN A 195 -11.76 -26.22 14.64
CA GLN A 195 -11.00 -26.20 15.90
C GLN A 195 -11.93 -26.17 17.12
N LYS A 196 -12.98 -25.33 17.12
CA LYS A 196 -13.97 -25.28 18.21
C LYS A 196 -14.69 -26.60 18.40
N GLU A 197 -15.03 -27.28 17.30
CA GLU A 197 -15.70 -28.57 17.31
C GLU A 197 -14.78 -29.69 17.80
N ALA A 198 -13.52 -29.73 17.36
CA ALA A 198 -12.51 -30.66 17.86
C ALA A 198 -12.26 -30.49 19.37
N VAL A 199 -12.20 -29.25 19.86
CA VAL A 199 -12.09 -28.97 21.31
C VAL A 199 -13.33 -29.44 22.07
N LYS A 200 -14.53 -29.26 21.53
CA LYS A 200 -15.79 -29.73 22.13
C LYS A 200 -15.85 -31.25 22.22
N ILE A 201 -15.42 -31.95 21.15
CA ILE A 201 -15.32 -33.41 21.11
C ILE A 201 -14.27 -33.92 22.10
N ALA A 202 -13.09 -33.27 22.16
CA ALA A 202 -12.03 -33.62 23.12
C ALA A 202 -12.49 -33.45 24.58
N ARG A 203 -13.21 -32.36 24.90
CA ARG A 203 -13.81 -32.14 26.24
C ARG A 203 -14.85 -33.22 26.59
N LYS A 204 -15.73 -33.58 25.66
CA LYS A 204 -16.71 -34.67 25.87
C LYS A 204 -16.01 -36.01 26.12
N LYS A 205 -14.99 -36.36 25.33
CA LYS A 205 -14.19 -37.58 25.52
C LYS A 205 -13.44 -37.59 26.85
N ALA A 206 -12.89 -36.46 27.28
CA ALA A 206 -12.22 -36.34 28.58
C ALA A 206 -13.20 -36.49 29.77
N ALA A 207 -14.41 -35.93 29.66
CA ALA A 207 -15.46 -36.10 30.67
C ALA A 207 -15.93 -37.57 30.80
N LEU A 208 -16.11 -38.26 29.67
CA LEU A 208 -16.45 -39.69 29.64
C LEU A 208 -15.35 -40.59 30.23
N LYS A 209 -14.07 -40.26 30.00
CA LYS A 209 -12.94 -40.96 30.63
C LYS A 209 -12.91 -40.75 32.15
N LYS A 210 -13.10 -39.51 32.61
CA LYS A 210 -13.19 -39.21 34.06
C LYS A 210 -14.35 -39.92 34.74
N ALA A 211 -15.51 -40.02 34.08
CA ALA A 211 -16.67 -40.74 34.61
C ALA A 211 -16.44 -42.26 34.71
N LYS A 212 -15.70 -42.87 33.78
CA LYS A 212 -15.31 -44.28 33.83
C LYS A 212 -14.26 -44.57 34.91
N GLU A 213 -13.33 -43.65 35.14
CA GLU A 213 -12.34 -43.75 36.23
C GLU A 213 -12.98 -43.60 37.62
N SER A 214 -14.02 -42.77 37.78
CA SER A 214 -14.76 -42.64 39.04
C SER A 214 -15.70 -43.80 39.36
N GLY A 215 -16.10 -44.61 38.38
CA GLY A 215 -17.01 -45.75 38.55
C GLY A 215 -16.35 -47.07 39.00
N SER A 216 -15.05 -47.08 39.31
CA SER A 216 -14.29 -48.30 39.65
C SER A 216 -13.73 -48.33 41.09
N LYS A 217 -14.28 -47.53 42.00
CA LYS A 217 -13.98 -47.61 43.44
C LYS A 217 -15.27 -47.59 44.27
N GLU A 218 -16.03 -48.66 44.21
CA GLU A 218 -17.02 -48.96 45.25
C GLU A 218 -16.29 -49.73 46.37
N LYS A 219 -15.96 -49.02 47.46
CA LYS A 219 -15.46 -49.63 48.71
C LYS A 219 -16.61 -49.65 49.72
N ILE A 220 -16.93 -50.86 50.14
CA ILE A 220 -17.82 -51.25 51.24
C ILE A 220 -17.51 -50.41 52.51
N PRO A 221 -18.51 -49.83 53.20
CA PRO A 221 -18.25 -49.10 54.44
C PRO A 221 -18.09 -50.09 55.61
N LYS A 222 -16.96 -49.98 56.33
CA LYS A 222 -16.78 -50.58 57.66
C LYS A 222 -17.02 -49.51 58.74
N GLU A 223 -17.64 -49.96 59.82
CA GLU A 223 -18.12 -49.24 61.00
C GLU A 223 -17.13 -48.25 61.60
N ALA A 224 -17.66 -47.14 62.13
CA ALA A 224 -16.95 -46.17 62.94
C ALA A 224 -17.13 -46.52 64.42
N GLU A 225 -16.02 -46.85 65.10
CA GLU A 225 -15.95 -46.93 66.55
C GLU A 225 -15.16 -45.72 67.10
N GLU A 226 -15.70 -45.15 68.19
CA GLU A 226 -15.24 -43.96 68.90
C GLU A 226 -13.79 -44.04 69.42
N LYS A 227 -13.15 -42.86 69.57
CA LYS A 227 -12.48 -42.46 70.82
C LYS A 227 -12.18 -40.95 70.88
N LYS A 228 -12.68 -40.32 71.95
CA LYS A 228 -12.41 -38.94 72.40
C LYS A 228 -11.21 -38.90 73.36
N ALA A 229 -10.41 -37.82 73.32
CA ALA A 229 -9.81 -37.10 74.46
C ALA A 229 -8.96 -35.90 73.91
N ALA A 230 -9.35 -34.63 74.10
CA ALA A 230 -9.03 -33.71 75.21
C ALA A 230 -7.50 -33.39 75.32
N LYS A 231 -6.95 -32.16 75.51
CA LYS A 231 -7.38 -30.74 75.61
C LYS A 231 -6.07 -29.90 75.82
N LYS A 232 -6.10 -28.57 75.54
CA LYS A 232 -5.19 -27.47 76.03
C LYS A 232 -3.81 -27.34 75.32
N THR A 233 -3.21 -26.17 75.03
CA THR A 233 -3.36 -24.78 75.50
C THR A 233 -2.67 -23.78 74.53
N ALA A 234 -3.06 -22.51 74.62
CA ALA A 234 -2.59 -21.37 73.80
C ALA A 234 -1.18 -20.83 74.15
N LYS A 235 -0.53 -20.15 73.18
CA LYS A 235 0.19 -18.87 73.40
C LYS A 235 0.43 -18.08 72.09
N LYS A 236 0.27 -16.76 72.22
CA LYS A 236 0.20 -15.68 71.20
C LYS A 236 1.61 -15.20 70.72
N PRO A 237 1.72 -14.22 69.79
CA PRO A 237 2.78 -14.12 68.77
C PRO A 237 3.83 -13.04 69.06
N LYS A 238 4.91 -12.97 68.26
CA LYS A 238 5.75 -11.77 68.12
C LYS A 238 6.16 -11.49 66.67
N LYS A 239 5.92 -10.23 66.29
CA LYS A 239 6.36 -9.49 65.09
C LYS A 239 7.89 -9.35 65.01
N LYS A 240 8.42 -9.21 63.79
CA LYS A 240 9.16 -8.03 63.24
C LYS A 240 9.68 -8.39 61.83
N ALA A 241 9.28 -7.67 60.78
CA ALA A 241 9.98 -6.50 60.19
C ALA A 241 11.32 -6.92 59.53
N ALA A 242 11.73 -6.48 58.35
CA ALA A 242 11.21 -5.51 57.38
C ALA A 242 12.12 -5.55 56.14
N ARG A 243 11.58 -5.06 55.00
CA ARG A 243 12.29 -4.29 53.94
C ARG A 243 13.43 -5.03 53.20
N LYS A 244 13.83 -4.74 51.96
CA LYS A 244 13.74 -3.66 50.96
C LYS A 244 14.44 -4.32 49.74
N LYS A 245 14.30 -3.96 48.48
CA LYS A 245 13.70 -2.85 47.75
C LYS A 245 13.64 -3.32 46.30
#